data_AF-A0A3D1P2L5-F1
#
_entry.id   AF-A0A3D1P2L5-F1
#
_cell.length_a   1.000
_cell.length_b   1.000
_cell.length_c   1.000
_cell.angle_alpha   90.00
_cell.angle_beta   90.00
_cell.angle_gamma   90.00
#
_symmetry.space_group_name_H-M   'P 1'
#
loop_
_entity.id
_entity.type
_entity.pdbx_description
1 polymer ?
#
loop_
_entity_poly.entity_id
_entity_poly.type
_entity_poly.pdbx_seq_one_letter_code
_entity_poly.pdbx_strand_id
1 'polypeptide(L)'
;MRDPVGESAIVNTTRKHYRYYDTLIDIAFWSFLIQSIIPWLRLLGLTDSQLHGVWSTVSMSLFIGTWLLIEFLILAGFMRDEYAQGLWQRAGAKIVKLLTTALPLIFLAAVIFQDQIVDWLRTQAPDAIPSDVGTPQEAAILAHASGALKVIFYTAVYLPFVFICLYKWQRWRDA
;
A
#
# COMPACT_ATOMS: atom_id res chain seq x y z
N MET A 1 -1.86 -37.74 33.48
CA MET A 1 -3.02 -36.82 33.60
C MET A 1 -2.52 -35.44 33.22
N ARG A 2 -2.97 -34.88 32.10
CA ARG A 2 -2.66 -33.49 31.72
C ARG A 2 -3.65 -32.58 32.46
N ASP A 3 -3.14 -31.57 33.15
CA ASP A 3 -3.96 -30.62 33.89
C ASP A 3 -4.90 -29.84 32.95
N PRO A 4 -6.23 -29.95 33.10
CA PRO A 4 -7.19 -29.24 32.25
C PRO A 4 -7.17 -27.71 32.48
N VAL A 5 -6.56 -27.25 33.57
CA VAL A 5 -6.45 -25.82 33.91
C VAL A 5 -5.49 -25.09 32.96
N GLY A 6 -4.37 -25.72 32.57
CA GLY A 6 -3.39 -25.14 31.67
C GLY A 6 -3.91 -24.94 30.25
N GLU A 7 -4.73 -25.87 29.76
CA GLU A 7 -5.31 -25.82 28.42
C GLU A 7 -6.33 -24.67 28.28
N SER A 8 -7.12 -24.41 29.32
CA SER A 8 -8.09 -23.30 29.35
C SER A 8 -7.44 -21.90 29.38
N ALA A 9 -6.29 -21.76 30.06
CA ALA A 9 -5.55 -20.50 30.15
C ALA A 9 -4.86 -20.16 28.81
N ILE A 10 -4.24 -21.16 28.17
CA ILE A 10 -3.58 -20.99 26.87
C ILE A 10 -4.61 -20.57 25.81
N VAL A 11 -5.75 -21.27 25.71
CA VAL A 11 -6.81 -20.94 24.75
C VAL A 11 -7.36 -19.51 24.93
N ASN A 12 -7.52 -19.05 26.19
CA ASN A 12 -7.98 -17.69 26.48
C ASN A 12 -6.94 -16.62 26.10
N THR A 13 -5.65 -16.88 26.29
CA THR A 13 -4.59 -15.94 25.88
C THR A 13 -4.51 -15.80 24.36
N THR A 14 -4.61 -16.90 23.60
CA THR A 14 -4.57 -16.89 22.14
C THR A 14 -5.72 -16.09 21.54
N ARG A 15 -6.96 -16.26 22.06
CA ARG A 15 -8.12 -15.47 21.61
C ARG A 15 -7.99 -13.97 21.90
N LYS A 16 -7.39 -13.60 23.04
CA LYS A 16 -7.15 -12.19 23.38
C LYS A 16 -6.12 -11.58 22.42
N HIS A 17 -5.01 -12.26 22.14
CA HIS A 17 -3.99 -11.77 21.21
C HIS A 17 -4.55 -11.56 19.80
N TYR A 18 -5.32 -12.51 19.28
CA TYR A 18 -5.97 -12.37 17.97
C TYR A 18 -6.89 -11.15 17.92
N ARG A 19 -7.73 -10.95 18.93
CA ARG A 19 -8.67 -9.80 18.96
C ARG A 19 -7.95 -8.46 18.97
N TYR A 20 -6.81 -8.35 19.67
CA TYR A 20 -5.99 -7.14 19.65
C TYR A 20 -5.34 -6.91 18.28
N TYR A 21 -4.72 -7.96 17.70
CA TYR A 21 -4.15 -7.90 16.35
C TYR A 21 -5.19 -7.43 15.33
N ASP A 22 -6.37 -8.03 15.38
CA ASP A 22 -7.47 -7.75 14.46
C ASP A 22 -7.99 -6.32 14.58
N THR A 23 -8.16 -5.83 15.81
CA THR A 23 -8.56 -4.44 16.07
C THR A 23 -7.50 -3.46 15.54
N LEU A 24 -6.21 -3.76 15.71
CA LEU A 24 -5.11 -2.93 15.20
C LEU A 24 -5.08 -2.91 13.66
N ILE A 25 -5.31 -4.05 13.01
CA ILE A 25 -5.44 -4.14 11.56
C ILE A 25 -6.62 -3.30 11.07
N ASP A 26 -7.75 -3.32 11.75
CA ASP A 26 -8.93 -2.53 11.39
C ASP A 26 -8.67 -1.02 11.52
N ILE A 27 -8.08 -0.58 12.64
CA ILE A 27 -7.71 0.82 12.85
C ILE A 27 -6.71 1.27 11.78
N ALA A 28 -5.67 0.48 11.53
CA ALA A 28 -4.65 0.82 10.54
C ALA A 28 -5.24 0.90 9.12
N PHE A 29 -6.11 -0.05 8.76
CA PHE A 29 -6.81 -0.07 7.48
C PHE A 29 -7.64 1.21 7.27
N TRP A 30 -8.52 1.55 8.21
CA TRP A 30 -9.41 2.71 8.06
C TRP A 30 -8.63 4.02 8.07
N SER A 31 -7.64 4.13 8.95
CA SER A 31 -6.77 5.31 9.04
C SER A 31 -6.03 5.53 7.72
N PHE A 32 -5.47 4.48 7.12
CA PHE A 32 -4.75 4.59 5.85
C PHE A 32 -5.69 4.88 4.68
N LEU A 33 -6.87 4.24 4.64
CA LEU A 33 -7.88 4.47 3.61
C LEU A 33 -8.32 5.95 3.58
N ILE A 34 -8.70 6.51 4.74
CA ILE A 34 -9.14 7.90 4.85
C ILE A 34 -8.05 8.86 4.38
N GLN A 35 -6.81 8.63 4.80
CA GLN A 35 -5.68 9.48 4.41
C GLN A 35 -5.34 9.36 2.92
N SER A 36 -5.57 8.20 2.32
CA SER A 36 -5.33 7.96 0.89
C SER A 36 -6.36 8.65 -0.01
N ILE A 37 -7.57 8.92 0.48
CA ILE A 37 -8.64 9.58 -0.31
C ILE A 37 -8.21 10.98 -0.78
N ILE A 38 -7.56 11.77 0.08
CA ILE A 38 -7.21 13.16 -0.24
C ILE A 38 -6.28 13.27 -1.47
N PRO A 39 -5.17 12.51 -1.57
CA PRO A 39 -4.38 12.43 -2.79
C PRO A 39 -5.17 12.04 -4.04
N TRP A 40 -6.09 11.07 -3.93
CA TRP A 40 -6.91 10.63 -5.07
C TRP A 40 -7.90 11.70 -5.53
N LEU A 41 -8.55 12.41 -4.60
CA LEU A 41 -9.44 13.52 -4.92
C LEU A 41 -8.68 14.66 -5.62
N ARG A 42 -7.43 14.93 -5.21
CA ARG A 42 -6.55 15.91 -5.89
C ARG A 42 -6.18 15.44 -7.29
N LEU A 43 -5.80 14.18 -7.45
CA LEU A 43 -5.45 13.61 -8.75
C LEU A 43 -6.61 13.71 -9.76
N LEU A 44 -7.85 13.56 -9.28
CA LEU A 44 -9.07 13.69 -10.09
C LEU A 44 -9.52 15.14 -10.31
N GLY A 45 -8.79 16.13 -9.78
CA GLY A 45 -9.17 17.55 -9.87
C GLY A 45 -10.45 17.90 -9.09
N LEU A 46 -10.87 17.05 -8.14
CA LEU A 46 -12.08 17.26 -7.34
C LEU A 46 -11.85 18.18 -6.13
N THR A 47 -10.58 18.45 -5.80
CA THR A 47 -10.21 19.36 -4.71
C THR A 47 -8.83 19.95 -4.95
N ASP A 48 -8.73 21.28 -4.83
CA ASP A 48 -7.44 22.00 -4.85
C ASP A 48 -6.94 22.31 -3.43
N SER A 49 -7.67 21.86 -2.40
CA SER A 49 -7.29 22.15 -1.01
C SER A 49 -5.97 21.47 -0.65
N GLN A 50 -4.89 22.25 -0.71
CA GLN A 50 -3.64 21.92 -0.07
C GLN A 50 -3.81 22.19 1.42
N LEU A 51 -3.59 21.16 2.24
CA LEU A 51 -3.38 21.37 3.66
C LEU A 51 -2.08 22.16 3.77
N HIS A 52 -2.15 23.38 4.28
CA HIS A 52 -0.98 24.23 4.48
C HIS A 52 -0.57 24.28 5.95
N GLY A 53 0.71 24.52 6.19
CA GLY A 53 1.27 24.69 7.54
C GLY A 53 1.10 23.44 8.42
N VAL A 54 0.67 23.66 9.67
CA VAL A 54 0.60 22.63 10.72
C VAL A 54 -0.23 21.42 10.31
N TRP A 55 -1.34 21.63 9.60
CA TRP A 55 -2.22 20.53 9.18
C TRP A 55 -1.57 19.59 8.15
N SER A 56 -0.68 20.12 7.29
CA SER A 56 0.11 19.28 6.39
C SER A 56 1.04 18.37 7.17
N THR A 57 1.73 18.93 8.17
CA THR A 57 2.67 18.19 9.00
C THR A 57 1.96 17.11 9.79
N VAL A 58 0.83 17.43 10.45
CA VAL A 58 0.02 16.46 11.20
C VAL A 58 -0.46 15.34 10.29
N SER A 59 -1.01 15.66 9.12
CA SER A 59 -1.48 14.66 8.17
C SER A 59 -0.34 13.74 7.70
N MET A 60 0.84 14.31 7.41
CA MET A 60 2.00 13.53 6.99
C MET A 60 2.52 12.63 8.12
N SER A 61 2.56 13.12 9.35
CA SER A 61 2.96 12.34 10.52
C SER A 61 2.00 11.19 10.80
N LEU A 62 0.69 11.43 10.69
CA LEU A 62 -0.33 10.38 10.80
C LEU A 62 -0.18 9.34 9.68
N PHE A 63 0.16 9.79 8.48
CA PHE A 63 0.32 8.90 7.32
C PHE A 63 1.50 7.98 7.54
N ILE A 64 2.67 8.54 7.88
CA ILE A 64 3.89 7.78 8.16
C ILE A 64 3.67 6.87 9.38
N GLY A 65 3.05 7.35 10.45
CA GLY A 65 2.76 6.55 11.64
C GLY A 65 1.84 5.37 11.34
N THR A 66 0.81 5.58 10.53
CA THR A 66 -0.09 4.50 10.09
C THR A 66 0.63 3.52 9.17
N TRP A 67 1.46 4.02 8.24
CA TRP A 67 2.25 3.18 7.33
C TRP A 67 3.22 2.28 8.10
N LEU A 68 3.96 2.83 9.07
CA LEU A 68 4.84 2.06 9.95
C LEU A 68 4.08 1.04 10.80
N LEU A 69 2.89 1.40 11.29
CA LEU A 69 2.03 0.47 12.02
C LEU A 69 1.61 -0.71 11.14
N ILE A 70 1.24 -0.47 9.87
CA ILE A 70 0.89 -1.52 8.91
C ILE A 70 2.08 -2.47 8.69
N GLU A 71 3.26 -1.92 8.41
CA GLU A 71 4.48 -2.71 8.22
C GLU A 71 4.79 -3.56 9.44
N PHE A 72 4.72 -2.95 10.63
CA PHE A 72 4.88 -3.65 11.89
C PHE A 72 3.88 -4.80 12.04
N LEU A 73 2.59 -4.57 11.78
CA LEU A 73 1.55 -5.60 11.89
C LEU A 73 1.74 -6.75 10.89
N ILE A 74 2.19 -6.46 9.66
CA ILE A 74 2.51 -7.49 8.66
C ILE A 74 3.66 -8.36 9.15
N LEU A 75 4.68 -7.75 9.76
CA LEU A 75 5.88 -8.44 10.25
C LEU A 75 5.69 -9.09 11.63
N ALA A 76 4.74 -8.63 12.45
CA ALA A 76 4.49 -9.09 13.82
C ALA A 76 3.86 -10.49 13.86
N GLY A 77 4.64 -11.51 13.52
CA GLY A 77 4.26 -12.92 13.55
C GLY A 77 3.76 -13.40 14.91
N PHE A 78 4.31 -12.86 16.00
CA PHE A 78 3.99 -13.28 17.36
C PHE A 78 2.57 -12.92 17.81
N MET A 79 1.90 -11.96 17.14
CA MET A 79 0.53 -11.57 17.47
C MET A 79 -0.53 -12.40 16.72
N ARG A 80 -0.11 -13.20 15.74
CA ARG A 80 -1.00 -13.99 14.89
C ARG A 80 -1.22 -15.37 15.50
N ASP A 81 -2.48 -15.79 15.56
CA ASP A 81 -2.84 -17.18 15.82
C ASP A 81 -2.79 -18.01 14.52
N GLU A 82 -3.07 -19.32 14.62
CA GLU A 82 -3.06 -20.23 13.47
C GLU A 82 -4.01 -19.78 12.34
N TYR A 83 -5.18 -19.25 12.72
CA TYR A 83 -6.18 -18.75 11.77
C TYR A 83 -5.67 -17.50 11.03
N ALA A 84 -5.18 -16.50 11.76
CA ALA A 84 -4.62 -15.28 11.17
C ALA A 84 -3.38 -15.58 10.31
N GLN A 85 -2.56 -16.56 10.71
CA GLN A 85 -1.42 -17.02 9.94
C GLN A 85 -1.84 -17.63 8.59
N GLY A 86 -2.88 -18.45 8.58
CA GLY A 86 -3.43 -19.02 7.35
C GLY A 86 -4.02 -17.97 6.40
N LEU A 87 -4.69 -16.94 6.93
CA LEU A 87 -5.14 -15.79 6.13
C LEU A 87 -3.96 -14.98 5.59
N TRP A 88 -2.94 -14.75 6.41
CA TRP A 88 -1.74 -14.01 6.02
C TRP A 88 -1.00 -14.69 4.87
N GLN A 89 -0.78 -16.00 4.94
CA GLN A 89 -0.12 -16.76 3.88
C GLN A 89 -0.90 -16.73 2.57
N ARG A 90 -2.23 -16.85 2.64
CA ARG A 90 -3.12 -16.74 1.47
C ARG A 90 -3.09 -15.34 0.87
N ALA A 91 -3.06 -14.28 1.68
CA ALA A 91 -2.89 -12.90 1.22
C ALA A 91 -1.52 -12.68 0.55
N GLY A 92 -0.44 -13.17 1.16
CA GLY A 92 0.92 -13.11 0.61
C GLY A 92 1.02 -13.81 -0.75
N ALA A 93 0.47 -15.03 -0.87
CA ALA A 93 0.46 -15.75 -2.14
C ALA A 93 -0.27 -14.98 -3.26
N LYS A 94 -1.38 -14.30 -2.93
CA LYS A 94 -2.09 -13.45 -3.90
C LYS A 94 -1.29 -12.22 -4.31
N ILE A 95 -0.55 -11.60 -3.39
CA ILE A 95 0.34 -10.48 -3.74
C ILE A 95 1.46 -10.94 -4.65
N VAL A 96 2.13 -12.03 -4.32
CA VAL A 96 3.20 -12.56 -5.18
C VAL A 96 2.65 -12.86 -6.57
N LYS A 97 1.46 -13.46 -6.66
CA LYS A 97 0.78 -13.67 -7.95
C LYS A 97 0.47 -12.35 -8.66
N LEU A 98 -0.04 -11.35 -7.94
CA LEU A 98 -0.35 -10.03 -8.50
C LEU A 98 0.92 -9.36 -9.03
N LEU A 99 2.01 -9.35 -8.25
CA LEU A 99 3.28 -8.74 -8.66
C LEU A 99 3.89 -9.48 -9.85
N THR A 100 3.88 -10.82 -9.86
CA THR A 100 4.45 -11.60 -10.97
C THR A 100 3.63 -11.56 -12.25
N THR A 101 2.32 -11.28 -12.17
CA THR A 101 1.44 -11.23 -13.36
C THR A 101 1.13 -9.80 -13.81
N ALA A 102 0.77 -8.91 -12.89
CA ALA A 102 0.36 -7.56 -13.23
C ALA A 102 1.54 -6.66 -13.60
N LEU A 103 2.69 -6.73 -12.92
CA LEU A 103 3.84 -5.86 -13.27
C LEU A 103 4.31 -6.08 -14.70
N PRO A 104 4.52 -7.32 -15.19
CA PRO A 104 4.90 -7.52 -16.59
C PRO A 104 3.84 -7.05 -17.57
N LEU A 105 2.55 -7.22 -17.25
CA LEU A 105 1.46 -6.74 -18.11
C LEU A 105 1.38 -5.20 -18.14
N ILE A 106 1.56 -4.54 -17.00
CA ILE A 106 1.61 -3.08 -16.92
C ILE A 106 2.83 -2.56 -17.68
N PHE A 107 3.99 -3.20 -17.52
CA PHE A 107 5.21 -2.84 -18.25
C PHE A 107 5.01 -3.02 -19.76
N LEU A 108 4.45 -4.16 -20.19
CA LEU A 108 4.15 -4.42 -21.59
C LEU A 108 3.16 -3.38 -22.15
N ALA A 109 2.10 -3.04 -21.41
CA ALA A 109 1.16 -2.00 -21.80
C ALA A 109 1.85 -0.63 -21.91
N ALA A 110 2.72 -0.27 -20.97
CA ALA A 110 3.46 0.98 -21.02
C ALA A 110 4.40 1.05 -22.23
N VAL A 111 4.99 -0.07 -22.65
CA VAL A 111 5.82 -0.15 -23.86
C VAL A 111 4.96 -0.05 -25.13
N ILE A 112 3.83 -0.76 -25.20
CA ILE A 112 2.95 -0.76 -26.38
C ILE A 112 2.30 0.62 -26.59
N PHE A 113 1.88 1.27 -25.50
CA PHE A 113 1.17 2.55 -25.54
C PHE A 113 2.08 3.75 -25.25
N GLN A 114 3.41 3.58 -25.40
CA GLN A 114 4.39 4.59 -25.00
C GLN A 114 4.11 5.94 -25.66
N ASP A 115 3.86 5.95 -26.97
CA ASP A 115 3.63 7.19 -27.73
C ASP A 115 2.35 7.91 -27.26
N GLN A 116 1.26 7.16 -27.03
CA GLN A 116 0.00 7.74 -26.54
C GLN A 116 0.13 8.26 -25.10
N ILE A 117 0.92 7.59 -24.25
CA ILE A 117 1.20 8.03 -22.88
C ILE A 117 2.02 9.32 -22.91
N VAL A 118 3.03 9.42 -23.76
CA VAL A 118 3.87 10.62 -23.90
C VAL A 118 3.05 11.81 -24.41
N ASP A 119 2.21 11.60 -25.42
CA ASP A 119 1.34 12.67 -25.96
C ASP A 119 0.29 13.12 -24.93
N TRP A 120 -0.28 12.18 -24.16
CA TRP A 120 -1.16 12.52 -23.05
C TRP A 120 -0.44 13.28 -21.93
N LEU A 121 0.78 12.88 -21.56
CA LEU A 121 1.58 13.59 -20.55
C LEU A 121 1.96 15.00 -20.99
N ARG A 122 2.29 15.21 -22.27
CA ARG A 122 2.58 16.55 -22.81
C ARG A 122 1.39 17.49 -22.74
N THR A 123 0.17 16.98 -22.85
CA THR A 123 -1.06 17.79 -22.81
C THR A 123 -1.55 18.05 -21.39
N GLN A 124 -1.34 17.12 -20.46
CA GLN A 124 -1.85 17.22 -19.07
C GLN A 124 -0.82 17.72 -18.06
N ALA A 125 0.47 17.49 -18.32
CA ALA A 125 1.56 17.86 -17.44
C ALA A 125 2.78 18.35 -18.26
N PRO A 126 2.67 19.52 -18.93
CA PRO A 126 3.73 20.06 -19.77
C PRO A 126 5.05 20.24 -19.00
N ASP A 127 4.98 20.50 -17.69
CA ASP A 127 6.14 20.66 -16.80
C ASP A 127 6.75 19.33 -16.32
N ALA A 128 6.15 18.18 -16.63
CA ALA A 128 6.69 16.87 -16.24
C ALA A 128 7.89 16.44 -17.11
N ILE A 129 8.10 17.13 -18.24
CA ILE A 129 9.28 16.96 -19.10
C ILE A 129 10.21 18.13 -18.78
N PRO A 130 11.34 17.89 -18.09
CA PRO A 130 12.21 18.99 -17.67
C PRO A 130 12.82 19.69 -18.90
N SER A 131 12.63 21.01 -18.98
CA SER A 131 13.17 21.88 -20.04
C SER A 131 14.69 22.03 -20.01
N ASP A 132 15.31 21.69 -18.88
CA ASP A 132 16.68 22.11 -18.55
C ASP A 132 17.71 20.96 -18.63
N VAL A 133 17.34 19.82 -19.22
CA VAL A 133 18.22 18.66 -19.34
C VAL A 133 18.84 18.63 -20.73
N GLY A 134 20.07 19.13 -20.83
CA GLY A 134 21.04 18.85 -21.91
C GLY A 134 20.46 18.47 -23.27
N THR A 135 20.91 17.35 -23.82
CA THR A 135 20.38 16.83 -25.09
C THR A 135 19.00 16.19 -24.89
N PRO A 136 18.12 16.16 -25.92
CA PRO A 136 16.79 15.52 -25.84
C PRO A 136 16.82 14.06 -25.36
N GLN A 137 17.96 13.38 -25.56
CA GLN A 137 18.19 12.00 -25.17
C GLN A 137 18.45 11.86 -23.66
N GLU A 138 19.18 12.79 -23.05
CA GLU A 138 19.41 12.85 -21.61
C GLU A 138 18.13 13.21 -20.84
N ALA A 139 17.33 14.13 -21.40
CA ALA A 139 16.00 14.48 -20.87
C ALA A 139 15.06 13.27 -20.83
N ALA A 140 15.04 12.48 -21.90
CA ALA A 140 14.24 11.26 -21.97
C ALA A 140 14.71 10.23 -20.92
N ILE A 141 16.01 9.99 -20.79
CA ILE A 141 16.56 9.03 -19.81
C ILE A 141 16.21 9.44 -18.38
N LEU A 142 16.36 10.73 -18.03
CA LEU A 142 16.01 11.27 -16.70
C LEU A 142 14.50 11.21 -16.43
N ALA A 143 13.66 11.48 -17.44
CA ALA A 143 12.21 11.32 -17.33
C ALA A 143 11.81 9.86 -17.08
N HIS A 144 12.42 8.90 -17.79
CA HIS A 144 12.18 7.47 -17.58
C HIS A 144 12.68 7.00 -16.20
N ALA A 145 13.87 7.43 -15.78
CA ALA A 145 14.44 7.06 -14.48
C ALA A 145 13.61 7.63 -13.31
N SER A 146 13.20 8.90 -13.40
CA SER A 146 12.34 9.53 -12.39
C SER A 146 10.95 8.92 -12.34
N GLY A 147 10.38 8.55 -13.49
CA GLY A 147 9.12 7.79 -13.58
C GLY A 147 9.22 6.42 -12.91
N ALA A 148 10.26 5.65 -13.21
CA ALA A 148 10.48 4.34 -12.61
C ALA A 148 10.66 4.43 -11.08
N LEU A 149 11.44 5.39 -10.60
CA LEU A 149 11.61 5.65 -9.17
C LEU A 149 10.29 6.00 -8.48
N LYS A 150 9.45 6.85 -9.10
CA LYS A 150 8.12 7.17 -8.59
C LYS A 150 7.23 5.93 -8.51
N VAL A 151 7.22 5.08 -9.54
CA VAL A 151 6.45 3.83 -9.54
C VAL A 151 6.92 2.89 -8.44
N ILE A 152 8.23 2.70 -8.29
CA ILE A 152 8.81 1.87 -7.22
C ILE A 152 8.43 2.42 -5.86
N PHE A 153 8.57 3.74 -5.65
CA PHE A 153 8.23 4.40 -4.40
C PHE A 153 6.74 4.23 -4.05
N TYR A 154 5.83 4.56 -4.97
CA TYR A 154 4.41 4.39 -4.74
C TYR A 154 4.02 2.92 -4.55
N THR A 155 4.63 2.01 -5.29
CA THR A 155 4.42 0.57 -5.09
C THR A 155 4.85 0.18 -3.67
N ALA A 156 6.04 0.56 -3.22
CA ALA A 156 6.50 0.27 -1.86
C ALA A 156 5.60 0.89 -0.78
N VAL A 157 5.09 2.10 -1.01
CA VAL A 157 4.19 2.78 -0.06
C VAL A 157 2.82 2.10 0.03
N TYR A 158 2.24 1.69 -1.10
CA TYR A 158 0.87 1.17 -1.16
C TYR A 158 0.76 -0.36 -1.11
N LEU A 159 1.83 -1.11 -1.39
CA LEU A 159 1.83 -2.58 -1.35
C LEU A 159 1.42 -3.14 0.02
N PRO A 160 1.88 -2.59 1.16
CA PRO A 160 1.42 -3.03 2.49
C PRO A 160 -0.09 -2.83 2.69
N PHE A 161 -0.64 -1.74 2.13
CA PHE A 161 -2.08 -1.50 2.17
C PHE A 161 -2.85 -2.49 1.30
N VAL A 162 -2.37 -2.79 0.09
CA VAL A 162 -2.93 -3.85 -0.77
C VAL A 162 -2.92 -5.19 -0.05
N PHE A 163 -1.87 -5.49 0.70
CA PHE A 163 -1.79 -6.70 1.54
C PHE A 163 -2.94 -6.75 2.55
N ILE A 164 -3.13 -5.67 3.32
CA ILE A 164 -4.22 -5.59 4.30
C ILE A 164 -5.59 -5.70 3.62
N CYS A 165 -5.81 -5.07 2.47
CA CYS A 165 -7.06 -5.21 1.72
C CYS A 165 -7.35 -6.68 1.38
N LEU A 166 -6.35 -7.40 0.87
CA LEU A 166 -6.49 -8.82 0.53
C LEU A 166 -6.69 -9.69 1.78
N TYR A 167 -6.02 -9.36 2.88
CA TYR A 167 -6.20 -10.01 4.17
C TYR A 167 -7.65 -9.84 4.67
N LYS A 168 -8.15 -8.60 4.72
CA LYS A 168 -9.52 -8.30 5.16
C LYS A 168 -10.58 -8.92 4.26
N TRP A 169 -10.37 -8.89 2.95
CA TRP A 169 -11.27 -9.55 2.00
C TRP A 169 -11.38 -11.06 2.26
N GLN A 170 -10.25 -11.72 2.54
CA GLN A 170 -10.26 -13.15 2.84
C GLN A 170 -10.93 -13.45 4.17
N ARG A 171 -10.68 -12.62 5.19
CA ARG A 171 -11.37 -12.72 6.48
C ARG A 171 -12.89 -12.58 6.31
N TRP A 172 -13.35 -11.59 5.54
CA TRP A 172 -14.78 -11.39 5.25
C TRP A 172 -15.40 -12.59 4.52
N ARG A 173 -14.64 -13.26 3.63
CA ARG A 173 -15.11 -14.45 2.91
C ARG A 173 -15.20 -15.69 3.80
N ASP A 174 -14.33 -15.79 4.80
CA ASP A 174 -14.21 -16.95 5.69
C ASP A 174 -15.04 -16.80 6.98
N ALA A 175 -15.66 -15.63 7.22
CA ALA A 175 -16.54 -15.33 8.35
C ALA A 175 -18.00 -15.65 8.03
#